data_AF-A0A0F9QTS2-F1
#
_entry.id   AF-A0A0F9QTS2-F1
#
_cell.length_a   1.000
_cell.length_b   1.000
_cell.length_c   1.000
_cell.angle_alpha   90.00
_cell.angle_beta   90.00
_cell.angle_gamma   90.00
#
_symmetry.space_group_name_H-M   'P 1'
#
loop_
_entity.id
_entity.type
_entity.pdbx_description
1 polymer ?
#
loop_
_entity_poly.entity_id
_entity_poly.type
_entity_poly.pdbx_seq_one_letter_code
_entity_poly.pdbx_strand_id
1 'polypeptide(L)' 'MVKQLRGIISILQELNDNWNDDYWIFVGAGELCLMKLNEDGKQAMTYGKGVDQDYVVASFPMIDADGGGW' A
#
# COMPACT_ATOMS: atom_id res chain seq x y z
N MET A 1 3.23 -23.49 9.15
CA MET A 1 3.85 -22.25 9.65
C MET A 1 5.07 -21.80 8.83
N VAL A 2 6.22 -22.48 8.87
CA VAL A 2 7.45 -22.00 8.17
C VAL A 2 7.26 -21.82 6.65
N LYS A 3 6.49 -22.69 5.99
CA LYS A 3 6.20 -22.59 4.55
C LYS A 3 5.37 -21.35 4.19
N GLN A 4 4.43 -20.94 5.04
CA GLN A 4 3.60 -19.75 4.81
C GLN A 4 4.41 -18.47 4.95
N LEU A 5 5.27 -18.39 5.98
CA LEU A 5 6.15 -17.24 6.17
C LEU A 5 7.12 -17.05 4.99
N ARG A 6 7.72 -18.15 4.50
CA ARG A 6 8.58 -18.10 3.32
C ARG A 6 7.84 -17.62 2.07
N GLY A 7 6.59 -18.05 1.90
CA GLY A 7 5.73 -17.58 0.81
C GLY A 7 5.46 -16.08 0.88
N ILE A 8 5.12 -15.56 2.07
CA ILE A 8 4.87 -14.13 2.30
C ILE A 8 6.14 -13.32 1.96
N ILE A 9 7.29 -13.72 2.50
CA ILE A 9 8.57 -13.04 2.23
C ILE A 9 8.88 -13.02 0.74
N SER A 10 8.70 -14.16 0.05
CA SER A 10 8.94 -14.24 -1.39
C SER A 10 8.05 -13.29 -2.20
N ILE A 11 6.77 -13.18 -1.84
CA ILE A 11 5.83 -12.27 -2.53
C ILE A 11 6.21 -10.81 -2.26
N LEU A 12 6.58 -10.47 -1.02
CA LEU A 12 7.02 -9.11 -0.68
C LEU A 12 8.33 -8.74 -1.38
N GLN A 13 9.25 -9.69 -1.56
CA GLN A 13 10.47 -9.49 -2.34
C GLN A 13 10.17 -9.28 -3.83
N GLU A 14 9.29 -10.09 -4.41
CA GLU A 14 8.86 -9.92 -5.79
C GLU A 14 8.20 -8.56 -6.01
N LEU A 15 7.37 -8.11 -5.05
CA LEU A 15 6.75 -6.79 -5.05
C LEU A 15 7.78 -5.67 -4.98
N ASN A 16 8.82 -5.82 -4.14
CA ASN A 16 9.91 -4.84 -4.03
C ASN A 16 10.73 -4.74 -5.33
N ASP A 17 11.04 -5.87 -5.94
CA ASP A 17 11.94 -5.93 -7.10
C ASP A 17 11.23 -5.53 -8.40
N ASN A 18 9.90 -5.64 -8.45
CA ASN A 18 9.09 -5.36 -9.64
C ASN A 18 7.99 -4.31 -9.35
N TRP A 19 8.27 -3.36 -8.45
CA TRP A 19 7.33 -2.31 -8.10
C TRP A 19 6.89 -1.52 -9.35
N ASN A 20 5.60 -1.20 -9.44
CA ASN A 20 5.09 -0.32 -10.48
C ASN A 20 4.94 1.10 -9.92
N ASP A 21 5.72 2.03 -10.48
CA ASP A 21 5.81 3.42 -10.04
C ASP A 21 4.52 4.23 -10.20
N ASP A 22 3.49 3.72 -10.90
CA ASP A 22 2.16 4.36 -10.96
C ASP A 22 1.34 4.16 -9.67
N TYR A 23 1.83 3.35 -8.74
CA TYR A 23 1.16 2.99 -7.49
C TYR A 23 2.02 3.26 -6.26
N TRP A 24 1.35 3.37 -5.14
CA TRP A 24 1.96 3.50 -3.82
C TRP A 24 1.13 2.77 -2.76
N ILE A 25 1.75 2.45 -1.63
CA ILE A 25 1.07 1.81 -0.50
C ILE A 25 0.71 2.90 0.51
N PHE A 26 -0.57 2.94 0.90
CA PHE A 26 -1.02 3.72 2.03
C PHE A 26 -1.44 2.78 3.16
N VAL A 27 -1.04 3.12 4.38
CA VAL A 27 -1.55 2.47 5.59
C VAL A 27 -2.26 3.53 6.42
N GLY A 28 -3.55 3.33 6.66
CA GLY A 28 -4.37 4.26 7.41
C GLY A 28 -5.61 3.59 7.96
N ALA A 29 -6.05 4.03 9.14
CA ALA A 29 -7.19 3.47 9.85
C ALA A 29 -7.14 1.94 10.08
N GLY A 30 -5.93 1.36 10.14
CA GLY A 30 -5.72 -0.08 10.33
C GLY A 30 -5.84 -0.92 9.06
N GLU A 31 -5.89 -0.30 7.88
CA GLU A 31 -5.97 -1.00 6.60
C GLU A 31 -4.76 -0.72 5.72
N LEU A 32 -4.27 -1.76 5.06
CA LEU A 32 -3.30 -1.68 3.97
C LEU A 32 -4.05 -1.44 2.65
N CYS A 33 -3.71 -0.35 1.95
CA CYS A 33 -4.33 0.02 0.69
C CYS A 33 -3.28 0.15 -0.41
N LEU A 34 -3.55 -0.44 -1.57
CA LEU A 34 -2.86 -0.12 -2.81
C LEU A 34 -3.55 1.07 -3.46
N MET A 35 -2.78 2.13 -3.67
CA MET A 35 -3.26 3.41 -4.16
C MET A 35 -2.66 3.69 -5.54
N LYS A 36 -3.42 4.32 -6.42
CA LYS A 36 -2.88 4.89 -7.66
C LYS A 36 -2.35 6.30 -7.40
N LEU A 37 -1.30 6.71 -8.10
CA LEU A 37 -0.89 8.11 -8.14
C LEU A 37 -1.91 8.96 -8.90
N ASN A 38 -1.94 10.26 -8.59
CA ASN A 38 -2.75 11.22 -9.33
C ASN A 38 -2.15 11.52 -10.72
N GLU A 39 -2.85 12.35 -11.50
CA GLU A 39 -2.44 12.72 -12.86
C GLU A 39 -1.07 13.42 -12.93
N ASP A 40 -0.60 14.00 -11.82
CA ASP A 40 0.72 14.61 -11.69
C ASP A 40 1.81 13.63 -11.23
N GLY A 41 1.50 12.34 -11.09
CA GLY A 41 2.42 11.33 -10.55
C GLY A 41 2.72 11.50 -9.05
N LYS A 42 1.77 12.05 -8.29
CA LYS A 42 1.91 12.28 -6.83
C LYS A 42 0.88 11.47 -6.05
N GLN A 43 1.14 11.29 -4.76
CA GLN A 43 0.16 10.72 -3.84
C GLN A 43 -1.13 11.55 -3.89
N ALA A 44 -2.26 10.89 -4.13
CA ALA A 44 -3.56 11.54 -4.21
C ALA A 44 -4.02 11.94 -2.80
N MET A 45 -3.96 13.23 -2.52
CA MET A 45 -4.32 13.81 -1.22
C MET A 45 -5.56 14.69 -1.37
N THR A 46 -6.47 14.58 -0.40
CA THR A 46 -7.58 15.53 -0.23
C THR A 46 -7.06 16.90 0.24
N TYR A 47 -7.85 17.96 0.02
CA TYR A 47 -7.54 19.31 0.48
C TYR A 47 -7.31 19.40 2.01
N GLY A 48 -7.85 18.46 2.78
CA GLY A 48 -7.71 18.36 4.23
C GLY A 48 -6.47 17.61 4.73
N LYS A 49 -5.49 17.31 3.87
CA LYS A 49 -4.29 16.49 4.16
C LYS A 49 -4.57 15.01 4.45
N GLY A 50 -5.80 14.53 4.22
CA GLY A 50 -6.11 13.10 4.18
C GLY A 50 -5.79 12.52 2.80
N VAL A 51 -5.75 11.20 2.69
CA VAL A 51 -5.62 10.50 1.39
C VAL A 51 -6.97 10.47 0.68
N ASP A 52 -6.96 10.64 -0.64
CA ASP A 52 -8.16 10.58 -1.47
C ASP A 52 -8.57 9.12 -1.73
N GLN A 53 -9.78 8.75 -1.30
CA GLN A 53 -10.29 7.38 -1.40
C GLN A 53 -10.68 6.99 -2.84
N ASP A 54 -10.89 7.96 -3.73
CA ASP A 54 -11.20 7.67 -5.13
C ASP A 54 -10.00 7.04 -5.87
N TYR A 55 -8.82 7.11 -5.28
CA TYR A 55 -7.59 6.52 -5.80
C TYR A 55 -7.24 5.15 -5.18
N VAL A 56 -8.10 4.58 -4.33
CA VAL A 56 -7.92 3.20 -3.82
C VAL A 56 -8.14 2.22 -4.97
N VAL A 57 -7.15 1.38 -5.25
CA VAL A 57 -7.22 0.30 -6.23
C VAL A 57 -7.65 -0.99 -5.56
N ALA A 58 -7.10 -1.27 -4.38
CA ALA A 58 -7.44 -2.43 -3.57
C ALA A 58 -7.17 -2.15 -2.09
N SER A 59 -7.96 -2.77 -1.21
CA SER A 59 -7.75 -2.76 0.24
C SER A 59 -7.58 -4.17 0.78
N PHE A 60 -6.78 -4.31 1.84
CA PHE A 60 -6.45 -5.58 2.47
C PHE A 60 -6.71 -5.51 3.98
N PRO A 61 -7.99 -5.49 4.42
CA PRO A 61 -8.37 -5.25 5.81
C PRO A 61 -7.96 -6.38 6.78
N MET A 62 -7.54 -7.53 6.26
CA MET A 62 -7.08 -8.68 7.06
C MET A 62 -5.56 -8.69 7.28
N ILE A 63 -4.82 -7.78 6.64
CA ILE A 63 -3.37 -7.64 6.83
C ILE A 63 -3.15 -6.55 7.87
N ASP A 64 -2.63 -6.93 9.04
CA ASP A 64 -2.24 -5.99 10.08
C ASP A 64 -1.00 -5.20 9.63
N ALA A 65 -1.14 -3.88 9.52
CA ALA A 65 -0.10 -2.98 9.06
C ALA A 65 -0.22 -1.62 9.77
N ASP A 66 0.92 -1.01 10.05
CA ASP A 66 1.00 0.35 10.58
C ASP A 66 1.92 1.20 9.69
N GLY A 67 1.52 2.45 9.45
CA GLY A 67 2.31 3.40 8.67
C GLY A 67 3.58 3.82 9.40
N GLY A 68 3.54 3.78 10.74
CA GLY A 68 4.68 3.83 11.63
C GLY A 68 5.62 5.04 11.49
N GLY A 69 6.55 5.11 12.43
CA GLY A 69 7.75 5.93 12.35
C GLY A 69 8.81 5.21 13.16
N TRP A 70 9.96 4.94 12.56
CA TRP A 70 11.11 4.30 13.20
C TRP A 70 12.20 5.33 13.48
#